data_AF-A0A970TFP0-F1
#
_entry.id   AF-A0A970TFP0-F1
#
_cell.length_a   1.000
_cell.length_b   1.000
_cell.length_c   1.000
_cell.angle_alpha   90.00
_cell.angle_beta   90.00
_cell.angle_gamma   90.00
#
_symmetry.space_group_name_H-M   'P 1'
#
loop_
_entity.id
_entity.type
_entity.pdbx_description
1 polymer ?
#
loop_
_entity_poly.entity_id
_entity_poly.type
_entity_poly.pdbx_seq_one_letter_code
_entity_poly.pdbx_strand_id
1 'polypeptide(L)'
;GWLVDIVETSGIIKDGNHAKAKSAEGSDFVIDLDSSVSMNMWGFKPSVFEELEKGFKEFLTNLSPEDIKKEYLLPELVGNLVHSNVAKVKVLKTSDRWFGVTYKEDKASVTSSIKKLIESGAYPDLE
;
A
#
# COMPACT_ATOMS: atom_id res chain seq x y z
N GLY A 1 -14.97 -6.54 -3.85
CA GLY A 1 -14.61 -7.25 -5.10
C GLY A 1 -13.47 -8.21 -4.82
N TRP A 2 -12.91 -8.82 -5.85
CA TRP A 2 -11.65 -9.57 -5.75
C TRP A 2 -10.53 -8.73 -6.37
N LEU A 3 -9.32 -8.81 -5.81
CA LEU A 3 -8.14 -8.23 -6.43
C LEU A 3 -7.87 -8.97 -7.73
N VAL A 4 -7.66 -8.22 -8.81
CA VAL A 4 -7.30 -8.78 -10.12
C VAL A 4 -5.85 -8.47 -10.44
N ASP A 5 -5.43 -7.24 -10.15
CA ASP A 5 -4.07 -6.74 -10.38
C ASP A 5 -3.73 -5.71 -9.30
N ILE A 6 -2.43 -5.52 -9.05
CA ILE A 6 -1.88 -4.51 -8.17
C ILE A 6 -0.60 -3.95 -8.79
N VAL A 7 -0.54 -2.62 -8.89
CA VAL A 7 0.59 -1.91 -9.46
C VAL A 7 1.26 -1.11 -8.36
N GLU A 8 2.56 -1.28 -8.18
CA GLU A 8 3.36 -0.49 -7.24
C GLU A 8 3.67 0.88 -7.85
N THR A 9 3.53 1.92 -7.04
CA THR A 9 3.59 3.30 -7.51
C THR A 9 4.26 4.20 -6.49
N SER A 10 4.96 5.22 -6.96
CA SER A 10 5.69 6.16 -6.09
C SER A 10 5.41 7.61 -6.47
N GLY A 11 5.67 8.52 -5.53
CA GLY A 11 5.58 9.96 -5.78
C GLY A 11 4.17 10.43 -6.15
N ILE A 12 3.14 9.87 -5.53
CA ILE A 12 1.75 10.23 -5.78
C ILE A 12 1.50 11.68 -5.38
N ILE A 13 1.09 12.52 -6.32
CA ILE A 13 0.78 13.95 -6.11
C ILE A 13 -0.55 14.27 -6.79
N LYS A 14 -1.42 15.02 -6.11
CA LYS A 14 -2.67 15.51 -6.70
C LYS A 14 -2.39 16.60 -7.75
N ASP A 15 -2.97 16.44 -8.93
CA ASP A 15 -2.91 17.42 -10.03
C ASP A 15 -4.32 17.71 -10.55
N GLY A 16 -4.93 18.79 -10.06
CA GLY A 16 -6.29 19.18 -10.43
C GLY A 16 -7.34 18.12 -10.04
N ASN A 17 -7.94 17.50 -11.06
CA ASN A 17 -8.99 16.48 -10.95
C ASN A 17 -8.48 15.04 -11.03
N HIS A 18 -7.16 14.83 -11.08
CA HIS A 18 -6.52 13.51 -11.07
C HIS A 18 -5.31 13.52 -10.12
N ALA A 19 -4.67 12.37 -9.96
CA ALA A 19 -3.35 12.26 -9.35
C ALA A 19 -2.33 11.79 -10.37
N LYS A 20 -1.08 12.22 -10.20
CA LYS A 20 0.09 11.76 -10.96
C LYS A 20 0.97 10.91 -10.06
N ALA A 21 1.56 9.88 -10.63
CA ALA A 21 2.49 9.01 -9.93
C ALA A 21 3.49 8.40 -10.93
N LYS A 22 4.51 7.72 -10.39
CA LYS A 22 5.52 6.99 -11.15
C LYS A 22 5.40 5.50 -10.95
N SER A 23 5.43 4.74 -12.04
CA SER A 23 5.50 3.28 -11.99
C SER A 23 6.83 2.81 -11.39
N ALA A 24 6.95 1.50 -11.12
CA ALA A 24 8.22 0.90 -10.70
C ALA A 24 9.37 1.16 -11.71
N GLU A 25 9.06 1.25 -13.00
CA GLU A 25 10.01 1.55 -14.08
C GLU A 25 10.28 3.06 -14.24
N GLY A 26 9.65 3.90 -13.42
CA GLY A 26 9.82 5.36 -13.43
C GLY A 26 9.00 6.09 -14.50
N SER A 27 8.08 5.40 -15.18
CA SER A 27 7.18 6.02 -16.16
C SER A 27 6.06 6.78 -15.46
N ASP A 28 5.68 7.94 -16.01
CA ASP A 28 4.58 8.74 -15.48
C ASP A 28 3.24 8.10 -15.86
N PHE A 29 2.31 8.04 -14.90
CA PHE A 29 0.94 7.59 -15.16
C PHE A 29 -0.07 8.38 -14.32
N VAL A 30 -1.31 8.40 -14.80
CA VAL A 30 -2.43 9.15 -14.23
C VAL A 30 -3.34 8.21 -13.46
N ILE A 31 -3.74 8.64 -12.27
CA ILE A 31 -4.65 7.93 -11.37
C ILE A 31 -5.92 8.76 -11.22
N ASP A 32 -7.07 8.13 -11.48
CA ASP A 32 -8.37 8.73 -11.17
C ASP A 32 -8.52 8.85 -9.64
N LEU A 33 -9.05 9.97 -9.14
CA LEU A 33 -9.13 10.21 -7.69
C LEU A 33 -10.02 9.22 -6.93
N ASP A 34 -10.93 8.52 -7.63
CA ASP A 34 -11.78 7.47 -7.07
C ASP A 34 -11.18 6.05 -7.25
N SER A 35 -9.94 5.96 -7.73
CA SER A 35 -9.22 4.68 -7.85
C SER A 35 -9.04 4.01 -6.48
N SER A 36 -9.21 2.69 -6.46
CA SER A 36 -8.92 1.91 -5.26
C SER A 36 -7.41 1.80 -5.07
N VAL A 37 -6.93 2.12 -3.86
CA VAL A 37 -5.52 2.03 -3.48
C VAL A 37 -5.34 1.08 -2.30
N SER A 38 -4.17 0.46 -2.21
CA SER A 38 -3.77 -0.28 -1.01
C SER A 38 -3.06 0.67 -0.05
N MET A 39 -3.57 0.77 1.18
CA MET A 39 -2.88 1.48 2.27
C MET A 39 -1.98 0.53 3.09
N ASN A 40 -1.58 -0.59 2.48
CA ASN A 40 -0.75 -1.64 3.07
C ASN A 40 -1.36 -2.33 4.31
N MET A 41 -2.69 -2.44 4.36
CA MET A 41 -3.41 -3.20 5.38
C MET A 41 -3.91 -4.52 4.80
N TRP A 42 -3.32 -5.63 5.23
CA TRP A 42 -3.60 -6.95 4.70
C TRP A 42 -3.99 -7.94 5.79
N GLY A 43 -4.92 -8.83 5.47
CA GLY A 43 -5.30 -9.96 6.31
C GLY A 43 -4.92 -11.27 5.63
N PHE A 44 -4.08 -12.07 6.28
CA PHE A 44 -3.59 -13.34 5.73
C PHE A 44 -3.88 -14.53 6.64
N LYS A 45 -3.91 -15.72 6.04
CA LYS A 45 -3.78 -16.98 6.77
C LYS A 45 -2.28 -17.28 7.00
N PRO A 46 -1.92 -18.07 8.03
CA PRO A 46 -0.52 -18.42 8.29
C PRO A 46 0.22 -19.05 7.10
N SER A 47 -0.49 -19.73 6.19
CA SER A 47 0.10 -20.31 4.97
C SER A 47 0.82 -19.28 4.07
N VAL A 48 0.56 -17.97 4.22
CA VAL A 48 1.27 -16.93 3.47
C VAL A 48 2.77 -16.92 3.77
N PHE A 49 3.18 -17.35 4.97
CA PHE A 49 4.60 -17.32 5.37
C PHE A 49 5.45 -18.28 4.55
N GLU A 50 4.88 -19.41 4.10
CA GLU A 50 5.58 -20.36 3.23
C GLU A 50 5.87 -19.73 1.86
N GLU A 51 4.88 -19.03 1.28
CA GLU A 51 5.05 -18.32 0.01
C GLU A 51 6.00 -17.12 0.14
N LEU A 52 5.91 -16.38 1.25
CA LEU A 52 6.84 -15.29 1.56
C LEU A 52 8.29 -15.80 1.65
N GLU A 53 8.53 -16.91 2.35
CA GLU A 53 9.86 -17.48 2.51
C GLU A 53 10.41 -17.98 1.17
N LYS A 54 9.58 -18.67 0.37
CA LYS A 54 9.97 -19.13 -0.96
C LYS A 54 10.33 -17.96 -1.87
N GLY A 55 9.45 -16.96 -1.98
CA GLY A 55 9.70 -15.78 -2.80
C GLY A 55 10.91 -14.97 -2.32
N PHE A 56 11.17 -14.94 -1.01
CA PHE A 56 12.33 -14.25 -0.46
C PHE A 56 13.65 -14.96 -0.81
N LYS A 57 13.69 -16.29 -0.79
CA LYS A 57 14.85 -17.07 -1.26
C LYS A 57 15.14 -16.84 -2.74
N GLU A 58 14.09 -16.82 -3.56
CA GLU A 58 14.20 -16.50 -4.99
C GLU A 58 14.70 -15.07 -5.22
N PHE A 59 14.16 -14.09 -4.50
CA PHE A 59 14.60 -12.71 -4.52
C PHE A 59 16.10 -12.58 -4.23
N LEU A 60 16.57 -13.16 -3.11
CA LEU A 60 17.99 -13.10 -2.71
C LEU A 60 18.92 -13.76 -3.74
N THR A 61 18.49 -14.86 -4.35
CA THR A 61 19.28 -15.58 -5.37
C THR A 61 19.45 -14.76 -6.65
N ASN A 62 18.48 -13.88 -6.93
CA ASN A 62 18.46 -13.02 -8.12
C ASN A 62 19.08 -11.63 -7.88
N LEU A 63 19.62 -11.36 -6.69
CA LEU A 63 20.31 -10.10 -6.41
C LEU A 63 21.71 -10.12 -7.05
N SER A 64 21.99 -9.08 -7.83
CA SER A 64 23.33 -8.76 -8.29
C SER A 64 24.05 -7.82 -7.29
N PRO A 65 25.40 -7.74 -7.31
CA PRO A 65 26.13 -6.80 -6.45
C PRO A 65 25.72 -5.33 -6.62
N GLU A 66 25.23 -4.93 -7.80
CA GLU A 66 24.71 -3.59 -8.06
C GLU A 66 23.30 -3.32 -7.48
N ASP A 67 22.58 -4.34 -7.03
CA ASP A 67 21.20 -4.25 -6.52
C ASP A 67 21.09 -3.80 -5.06
N ILE A 68 21.93 -2.86 -4.63
CA ILE A 68 22.03 -2.40 -3.22
C ILE A 68 20.77 -1.68 -2.68
N LYS A 69 19.80 -1.37 -3.55
CA LYS A 69 18.54 -0.69 -3.20
C LYS A 69 17.29 -1.52 -3.54
N LYS A 70 17.44 -2.77 -3.98
CA LYS A 70 16.26 -3.61 -4.25
C LYS A 70 15.54 -3.93 -2.95
N GLU A 71 14.21 -3.90 -3.01
CA GLU A 71 13.32 -4.19 -1.89
C GLU A 71 12.46 -5.41 -2.21
N TYR A 72 12.10 -6.18 -1.18
CA TYR A 72 11.17 -7.30 -1.32
C TYR A 72 9.78 -6.83 -0.88
N LEU A 73 8.97 -6.44 -1.86
CA LEU A 73 7.69 -5.77 -1.61
C LEU A 73 6.54 -6.77 -1.48
N LEU A 74 5.78 -6.63 -0.40
CA LEU A 74 4.59 -7.44 -0.16
C LEU A 74 3.52 -7.31 -1.27
N PRO A 75 3.20 -6.09 -1.78
CA PRO A 75 2.27 -5.92 -2.90
C PRO A 75 2.64 -6.74 -4.13
N GLU A 76 3.92 -6.75 -4.52
CA GLU A 76 4.41 -7.49 -5.69
C GLU A 76 4.25 -9.00 -5.51
N LEU A 77 4.64 -9.54 -4.35
CA LEU A 77 4.44 -10.96 -4.06
C LEU A 77 2.97 -11.34 -4.12
N VAL A 78 2.10 -10.57 -3.47
CA VAL A 78 0.66 -10.85 -3.45
C VAL A 78 0.08 -10.77 -4.86
N GLY A 79 0.49 -9.78 -5.66
CA GLY A 79 0.14 -9.67 -7.07
C GLY A 79 0.54 -10.92 -7.86
N ASN A 80 1.77 -11.40 -7.70
CA ASN A 80 2.26 -12.62 -8.34
C ASN A 80 1.46 -13.86 -7.92
N LEU A 81 1.10 -14.00 -6.64
CA LEU A 81 0.27 -15.10 -6.15
C LEU A 81 -1.15 -15.06 -6.72
N VAL A 82 -1.71 -13.86 -6.92
CA VAL A 82 -3.01 -13.69 -7.57
C VAL A 82 -2.93 -14.03 -9.06
N HIS A 83 -1.94 -13.51 -9.78
CA HIS A 83 -1.73 -13.78 -11.22
C HIS A 83 -1.47 -15.26 -11.51
N SER A 84 -0.72 -15.95 -10.64
CA SER A 84 -0.46 -17.39 -10.75
C SER A 84 -1.62 -18.27 -10.26
N ASN A 85 -2.76 -17.69 -9.86
CA ASN A 85 -3.91 -18.37 -9.30
C ASN A 85 -3.63 -19.19 -8.02
N VAL A 86 -2.52 -18.91 -7.33
CA VAL A 86 -2.16 -19.55 -6.05
C VAL A 86 -2.96 -18.94 -4.89
N ALA A 87 -3.28 -17.64 -4.98
CA ALA A 87 -4.05 -16.93 -3.96
C ALA A 87 -5.26 -16.19 -4.55
N LYS A 88 -6.27 -15.95 -3.70
CA LYS A 88 -7.39 -15.05 -3.99
C LYS A 88 -7.51 -14.03 -2.87
N VAL A 89 -7.48 -12.75 -3.23
CA VAL A 89 -7.57 -11.65 -2.27
C VAL A 89 -8.94 -10.98 -2.39
N LYS A 90 -9.68 -10.94 -1.30
CA LYS A 90 -10.94 -10.21 -1.22
C LYS A 90 -10.66 -8.76 -0.84
N VAL A 91 -11.11 -7.81 -1.66
CA VAL A 91 -11.02 -6.38 -1.37
C VAL A 91 -12.20 -5.97 -0.49
N LEU A 92 -11.90 -5.54 0.73
CA LEU A 92 -12.86 -5.05 1.72
C LEU A 92 -12.87 -3.52 1.69
N LYS A 93 -14.05 -2.94 1.45
CA LYS A 93 -14.23 -1.48 1.51
C LYS A 93 -14.54 -1.07 2.96
N THR A 94 -13.92 0.01 3.41
CA THR A 94 -14.26 0.68 4.67
C THR A 94 -14.85 2.06 4.37
N SER A 95 -15.68 2.57 5.28
CA SER A 95 -16.15 3.97 5.31
C SER A 95 -15.16 4.90 6.01
N ASP A 96 -14.14 4.35 6.67
CA ASP A 96 -13.12 5.13 7.36
C ASP A 96 -12.21 5.87 6.39
N ARG A 97 -11.64 6.96 6.88
CA ARG A 97 -10.69 7.78 6.13
C ARG A 97 -9.29 7.51 6.65
N TRP A 98 -8.41 7.12 5.74
CA TRP A 98 -6.99 7.03 6.06
C TRP A 98 -6.37 8.43 6.13
N PHE A 99 -5.57 8.67 7.16
CA PHE A 99 -4.74 9.86 7.30
C PHE A 99 -3.36 9.42 7.83
N GLY A 100 -2.31 10.01 7.29
CA GLY A 100 -0.93 9.72 7.64
C GLY A 100 -0.05 10.93 7.39
N VAL A 101 1.15 10.92 7.97
CA VAL A 101 2.15 11.97 7.72
C VAL A 101 3.10 11.46 6.65
N THR A 102 2.89 11.90 5.41
CA THR A 102 3.80 11.60 4.29
C THR A 102 4.83 12.71 4.13
N TYR A 103 4.39 13.96 4.27
CA TYR A 103 5.22 15.14 4.29
C TYR A 103 5.12 15.87 5.64
N LYS A 104 6.08 16.75 5.91
CA LYS A 104 6.14 17.46 7.20
C LYS A 104 4.89 18.33 7.42
N GLU A 105 4.34 18.86 6.34
CA GLU A 105 3.18 19.74 6.29
C GLU A 105 1.89 19.01 6.70
N ASP A 106 1.82 17.69 6.51
CA ASP A 106 0.64 16.88 6.85
C ASP A 106 0.38 16.80 8.36
N LYS A 107 1.40 17.06 9.18
CA LYS A 107 1.34 16.93 10.64
C LYS A 107 0.15 17.67 11.24
N ALA A 108 -0.10 18.92 10.82
CA ALA A 108 -1.20 19.72 11.36
C ALA A 108 -2.57 19.10 11.07
N SER A 109 -2.75 18.57 9.85
CA SER A 109 -3.99 17.90 9.43
C SER A 109 -4.22 16.59 10.19
N VAL A 110 -3.16 15.80 10.37
CA VAL A 110 -3.21 14.53 11.12
C VAL A 110 -3.56 14.78 12.59
N THR A 111 -2.89 15.75 13.25
CA THR A 111 -3.21 16.11 14.64
C THR A 111 -4.65 16.59 14.78
N SER A 112 -5.15 17.41 13.85
CA SER A 112 -6.56 17.85 13.87
C SER A 112 -7.52 16.68 13.70
N SER A 113 -7.20 15.71 12.85
CA SER A 113 -8.02 14.52 12.61
C SER A 113 -8.10 13.63 13.86
N ILE A 114 -6.97 13.38 14.53
CA ILE A 114 -6.94 12.63 15.80
C ILE A 114 -7.75 13.36 16.88
N LYS A 115 -7.57 14.68 17.01
CA LYS A 115 -8.31 15.46 18.01
C LYS A 115 -9.82 15.35 17.82
N LYS A 116 -10.31 15.43 16.58
CA LYS A 116 -11.74 15.27 16.27
C LYS A 116 -12.26 13.88 16.65
N LEU A 117 -11.45 12.84 16.45
CA LEU A 117 -11.82 11.48 16.83
C LEU A 117 -11.95 11.34 18.36
N ILE A 118 -11.05 11.96 19.13
CA ILE A 118 -11.16 12.04 20.59
C ILE A 118 -12.39 12.86 21.02
N GLU A 119 -12.58 14.06 20.46
CA GLU A 119 -13.73 14.93 20.76
C GLU A 119 -15.08 14.25 20.43
N SER A 120 -15.10 13.34 19.45
CA SER A 120 -16.29 12.52 19.11
C SER A 120 -16.52 11.31 20.02
N GLY A 121 -15.59 11.03 20.95
CA GLY A 121 -15.64 9.88 21.85
C GLY A 121 -15.24 8.55 21.22
N ALA A 122 -14.71 8.55 19.98
CA ALA A 122 -14.25 7.34 19.32
C ALA A 122 -12.95 6.78 19.93
N TYR A 123 -12.17 7.65 20.59
CA TYR A 123 -10.94 7.29 21.30
C TYR A 123 -10.94 7.96 22.68
N PRO A 124 -10.24 7.37 23.66
CA PRO A 124 -10.07 7.99 24.98
C PRO A 124 -9.25 9.28 24.88
N ASP A 125 -9.42 10.16 25.87
CA ASP A 125 -8.55 11.32 26.04
C ASP A 125 -7.09 10.86 26.29
N LEU A 126 -6.17 11.69 25.83
CA LEU A 126 -4.75 11.54 26.15
C LEU A 126 -4.57 12.04 27.58
N GLU A 127 -4.39 11.13 28.54
CA GLU A 127 -3.95 11.48 29.90
C GLU A 127 -2.60 12.20 29.90
#